data_AF-J4KBF1-F1
#
_entry.id   AF-J4KBF1-F1
#
_cell.length_a   1.000
_cell.length_b   1.000
_cell.length_c   1.000
_cell.angle_alpha   90.00
_cell.angle_beta   90.00
_cell.angle_gamma   90.00
#
_symmetry.space_group_name_H-M   'P 1'
#
loop_
_entity.id
_entity.type
_entity.pdbx_description
1 polymer ?
#
loop_
_entity_poly.entity_id
_entity_poly.type
_entity_poly.pdbx_seq_one_letter_code
_entity_poly.pdbx_strand_id
1 'polypeptide(L)' 'MTKTQGTKTLKFKYKAGTTAAGKDKYAHNTISKVDSAVSDEVIFAMLPLVAKVQEVASEDVEVQQSITMK' A
#
# COMPACT_ATOMS: atom_id res chain seq x y z
N MET A 1 -30.91 -3.07 2.72
CA MET A 1 -29.54 -3.61 2.77
C MET A 1 -28.62 -2.52 3.27
N THR A 2 -28.08 -2.66 4.49
CA THR A 2 -26.97 -1.84 4.97
C THR A 2 -25.78 -2.05 4.04
N LYS A 3 -25.44 -1.05 3.23
CA LYS A 3 -24.23 -1.10 2.40
C LYS A 3 -23.04 -0.88 3.32
N THR A 4 -22.34 -1.95 3.66
CA THR A 4 -21.04 -1.86 4.31
C THR A 4 -20.07 -1.22 3.33
N GLN A 5 -19.90 0.11 3.39
CA GLN A 5 -18.82 0.79 2.68
C GLN A 5 -17.54 0.62 3.49
N GLY A 6 -16.76 -0.40 3.14
CA GLY A 6 -15.38 -0.48 3.58
C GLY A 6 -14.47 0.30 2.63
N THR A 7 -13.46 0.97 3.15
CA THR A 7 -12.34 1.46 2.33
C THR A 7 -11.05 0.81 2.77
N LYS A 8 -10.21 0.44 1.82
CA LYS A 8 -8.84 -0.02 2.05
C LYS A 8 -7.86 1.16 1.96
N THR A 9 -6.81 1.11 2.77
CA THR A 9 -5.61 1.92 2.63
C THR A 9 -4.45 0.98 2.33
N LEU A 10 -3.78 1.22 1.20
CA LEU A 10 -2.62 0.45 0.76
C LEU A 10 -1.36 1.23 1.10
N LYS A 11 -0.37 0.61 1.74
CA LYS A 11 0.96 1.20 1.95
C LYS A 11 2.02 0.32 1.33
N PHE A 12 2.77 0.87 0.39
CA PHE A 12 3.87 0.21 -0.28
C PHE A 12 5.17 0.70 0.36
N LYS A 13 5.81 -0.15 1.16
CA LYS A 13 7.08 0.15 1.83
C LYS A 13 8.23 -0.13 0.87
N TYR A 14 9.15 0.81 0.70
CA TYR A 14 10.33 0.63 -0.13
C TYR A 14 11.58 1.22 0.53
N LYS A 15 12.74 0.67 0.19
CA LYS A 15 14.03 1.16 0.68
C LYS A 15 14.35 2.49 0.01
N ALA A 16 14.35 3.56 0.80
CA ALA A 16 14.65 4.91 0.34
C ALA A 16 16.14 5.26 0.45
N GLY A 17 16.94 4.41 1.09
CA GLY A 17 18.38 4.57 1.21
C GLY A 17 18.91 4.02 2.52
N THR A 18 19.98 4.63 3.02
CA THR A 18 20.69 4.22 4.23
C THR A 18 20.93 5.42 5.15
N THR A 19 20.93 5.21 6.45
CA THR A 19 21.37 6.20 7.45
C THR A 19 22.88 6.35 7.43
N ALA A 20 23.39 7.44 8.01
CA ALA A 20 24.84 7.63 8.20
C ALA A 20 25.48 6.52 9.06
N ALA A 21 24.68 5.84 9.90
CA ALA A 21 25.09 4.71 10.71
C ALA A 21 24.92 3.34 10.02
N GLY A 22 24.66 3.31 8.70
CA GLY A 22 24.54 2.06 7.93
C GLY A 22 23.23 1.29 8.10
N LYS A 23 22.24 1.83 8.79
CA LYS A 23 20.89 1.22 8.90
C LYS A 23 20.01 1.59 7.71
N ASP A 24 19.21 0.65 7.24
CA ASP A 24 18.26 0.86 6.16
C ASP A 24 17.19 1.90 6.51
N LYS A 25 16.91 2.79 5.55
CA LYS A 25 15.84 3.78 5.61
C LYS A 25 14.71 3.37 4.70
N TYR A 26 13.48 3.47 5.21
CA TYR A 26 12.28 3.11 4.50
C TYR A 26 11.36 4.30 4.31
N ALA A 27 10.72 4.35 3.15
CA ALA A 27 9.63 5.26 2.85
C ALA A 27 8.38 4.45 2.45
N HIS A 28 7.23 5.13 2.40
CA HIS A 28 5.95 4.52 2.09
C HIS A 28 5.20 5.36 1.07
N ASN A 29 4.75 4.73 -0.02
CA ASN A 29 3.69 5.28 -0.86
C ASN A 29 2.34 4.81 -0.35
N THR A 30 1.41 5.72 -0.13
CA THR A 30 0.09 5.40 0.43
C THR A 30 -1.02 5.71 -0.56
N ILE A 31 -1.91 4.75 -0.79
CA ILE A 31 -3.16 4.94 -1.54
C ILE A 31 -4.32 4.76 -0.56
N SER A 32 -4.98 5.87 -0.24
CA SER A 32 -6.13 5.88 0.66
C SER A 32 -7.45 5.78 -0.09
N LYS A 33 -8.51 5.37 0.61
CA LYS A 33 -9.89 5.29 0.06
C LYS A 33 -10.03 4.35 -1.14
N VAL A 34 -9.22 3.29 -1.19
CA VAL A 34 -9.41 2.21 -2.17
C VAL A 34 -10.72 1.50 -1.86
N ASP A 35 -11.52 1.20 -2.87
CA ASP A 35 -12.78 0.49 -2.68
C ASP A 35 -12.52 -0.89 -2.06
N SER A 36 -13.27 -1.27 -1.02
CA SER A 36 -13.19 -2.60 -0.41
C SER A 36 -13.42 -3.75 -1.39
N ALA A 37 -14.13 -3.52 -2.50
CA ALA A 37 -14.36 -4.51 -3.54
C ALA A 37 -13.12 -4.83 -4.39
N VAL A 38 -12.07 -3.99 -4.33
CA VAL A 38 -10.80 -4.28 -4.99
C VAL A 38 -10.18 -5.51 -4.35
N SER A 39 -10.01 -6.57 -5.12
CA SER A 39 -9.40 -7.81 -4.66
C SER A 39 -7.90 -7.64 -4.44
N ASP A 40 -7.34 -8.50 -3.59
CA ASP A 40 -5.90 -8.47 -3.30
C ASP A 40 -5.08 -8.84 -4.54
N GLU A 41 -5.62 -9.66 -5.45
CA GLU A 41 -5.01 -9.93 -6.77
C GLU A 41 -4.81 -8.65 -7.59
N VAL A 42 -5.83 -7.77 -7.64
CA VAL A 42 -5.71 -6.48 -8.33
C VAL A 42 -4.68 -5.59 -7.64
N ILE A 43 -4.64 -5.59 -6.30
CA ILE A 43 -3.65 -4.83 -5.51
C ILE A 43 -2.22 -5.31 -5.82
N PHE A 44 -1.99 -6.63 -5.80
CA PHE A 44 -0.66 -7.19 -6.06
C PHE A 44 -0.24 -7.07 -7.54
N ALA A 45 -1.19 -7.10 -8.47
CA ALA A 45 -0.93 -6.80 -9.89
C ALA A 45 -0.42 -5.37 -10.13
N MET A 46 -0.67 -4.43 -9.20
CA MET A 46 -0.13 -3.07 -9.27
C MET A 46 1.35 -2.98 -8.85
N LEU A 47 1.94 -4.00 -8.21
CA LEU A 47 3.31 -3.92 -7.70
C LEU A 47 4.36 -3.54 -8.76
N PRO A 48 4.35 -4.07 -9.99
CA PRO A 48 5.30 -3.67 -11.02
C PRO A 48 5.14 -2.20 -11.42
N LEU A 49 3.90 -1.69 -11.44
CA LEU A 49 3.64 -0.27 -11.73
C LEU A 49 4.16 0.61 -10.59
N VAL A 50 3.85 0.26 -9.34
CA VAL A 50 4.31 0.99 -8.16
C VAL A 50 5.84 0.99 -8.09
N ALA A 51 6.48 -0.14 -8.40
CA ALA A 51 7.94 -0.24 -8.47
C ALA A 51 8.56 0.72 -9.50
N LYS A 52 7.92 0.90 -10.66
CA LYS A 52 8.36 1.89 -11.65
C LYS A 52 8.16 3.32 -11.18
N VAL A 53 7.02 3.61 -10.54
CA VAL A 53 6.71 4.96 -10.01
C VAL A 53 7.68 5.36 -8.90
N GLN A 54 8.09 4.42 -8.05
CA GLN A 54 9.00 4.68 -6.94
C GLN A 54 10.48 4.40 -7.28
N GLU A 55 10.79 3.99 -8.51
CA GLU A 55 12.11 3.60 -9.03
C GLU A 55 12.81 2.43 -8.32
N VAL A 56 12.18 1.83 -7.31
CA VAL A 56 12.67 0.67 -6.55
C VAL A 56 11.53 -0.31 -6.27
N ALA A 57 11.81 -1.57 -5.97
CA ALA A 57 10.76 -2.52 -5.58
C ALA A 57 10.25 -2.24 -4.17
N SER A 58 8.95 -2.53 -3.93
CA SER A 58 8.41 -2.53 -2.57
C SER A 58 8.93 -3.77 -1.84
N GLU A 59 9.40 -3.59 -0.61
CA GLU A 59 9.77 -4.70 0.27
C GLU A 59 8.56 -5.31 0.97
N ASP A 60 7.54 -4.49 1.25
CA ASP A 60 6.33 -4.91 1.95
C ASP A 60 5.11 -4.11 1.49
N VAL A 61 3.92 -4.71 1.62
CA VAL A 61 2.63 -4.14 1.23
C VAL A 61 1.63 -4.31 2.37
N GLU A 62 1.28 -3.22 3.04
CA GLU A 62 0.27 -3.23 4.09
C GLU A 62 -1.11 -2.88 3.51
N VAL A 63 -2.12 -3.73 3.76
CA VAL A 63 -3.51 -3.47 3.39
C VAL A 63 -4.34 -3.29 4.66
N GLN A 64 -4.71 -2.05 4.96
CA GLN A 64 -5.55 -1.72 6.12
C GLN A 64 -6.99 -1.53 5.68
N GLN A 65 -7.91 -2.37 6.13
CA GLN A 65 -9.34 -2.23 5.85
C GLN A 65 -10.03 -1.45 6.97
N SER A 66 -10.67 -0.34 6.62
CA SER A 66 -11.56 0.40 7.51
C SER A 66 -13.00 0.11 7.13
N ILE A 67 -13.76 -0.48 8.05
CA ILE A 67 -15.19 -0.73 7.87
C ILE A 67 -15.95 0.39 8.57
N THR A 68 -16.72 1.19 7.83
CA THR A 68 -17.68 2.10 8.44
C THR A 68 -19.05 1.40 8.46
N MET A 69 -19.49 0.97 9.64
CA MET A 69 -20.87 0.52 9.83
C MET A 69 -21.77 1.76 9.89
N LYS A 70 -22.72 1.88 8.97
CA LYS A 70 -23.80 2.86 9.02
C LYS A 70 -25.13 2.16 9.24
#